data_AF-A0A352VF91-F1
#
_entry.id   AF-A0A352VF91-F1
#
_cell.length_a   1.000
_cell.length_b   1.000
_cell.length_c   1.000
_cell.angle_alpha   90.00
_cell.angle_beta   90.00
_cell.angle_gamma   90.00
#
_symmetry.space_group_name_H-M   'P 1'
#
loop_
_entity.id
_entity.type
_entity.pdbx_description
1 polymer ?
#
loop_
_entity_poly.entity_id
_entity_poly.type
_entity_poly.pdbx_seq_one_letter_code
_entity_poly.pdbx_strand_id
1 'polypeptide(L)'
;MQILKDDIRDEILKNSKHDFLEYGFNQTSLRTIAAKSSVTVSNIYNYFKNKNDLFTAVVSPAVSYINEILVKSAGTDFHQFDSPVYVQWHIEFINMIYRFINIHRDELILLFSKSSGSHYENFKDSTARSYAENSQCAKLALSGHEVSYFFMHNFTLFYLNFLENLALHEHDDAKIKQYLAELTIYSHGGFNALIEQNSPLYLQILNAIGRES
;
A
#
# COMPACT_ATOMS: atom_id res chain seq x y z
N MET A 1 -12.46 -30.10 -21.69
CA MET A 1 -11.86 -29.09 -20.80
C MET A 1 -11.04 -28.15 -21.67
N GLN A 2 -11.44 -26.89 -21.81
CA GLN A 2 -10.67 -25.91 -22.60
C GLN A 2 -9.42 -25.55 -21.80
N ILE A 3 -8.24 -25.68 -22.40
CA ILE A 3 -6.99 -25.27 -21.75
C ILE A 3 -6.97 -23.75 -21.75
N LEU A 4 -6.99 -23.17 -20.54
CA LEU A 4 -6.83 -21.73 -20.34
C LEU A 4 -5.41 -21.33 -20.72
N LYS A 5 -5.26 -20.18 -21.39
CA LYS A 5 -3.97 -19.66 -21.84
C LYS A 5 -3.59 -18.45 -21.00
N ASP A 6 -2.35 -18.42 -20.53
CA ASP A 6 -1.85 -17.33 -19.70
C ASP A 6 -1.85 -15.99 -20.44
N ASP A 7 -1.46 -15.97 -21.73
CA ASP A 7 -1.50 -14.75 -22.56
C ASP A 7 -2.89 -14.09 -22.61
N ILE A 8 -3.96 -14.89 -22.67
CA ILE A 8 -5.34 -14.38 -22.68
C ILE A 8 -5.71 -13.83 -21.31
N ARG A 9 -5.32 -14.53 -20.24
CA ARG A 9 -5.54 -14.08 -18.87
C ARG A 9 -4.86 -12.74 -18.62
N ASP A 10 -3.63 -12.58 -19.08
CA ASP A 10 -2.84 -11.37 -18.89
C ASP A 10 -3.38 -10.20 -19.71
N GLU A 11 -3.85 -10.45 -20.94
CA GLU A 11 -4.52 -9.43 -21.75
C GLU A 11 -5.87 -9.00 -21.13
N ILE A 12 -6.62 -9.92 -20.50
CA ILE A 12 -7.81 -9.58 -19.72
C ILE A 12 -7.42 -8.70 -18.52
N LEU A 13 -6.41 -9.09 -17.75
CA LEU A 13 -5.97 -8.33 -16.57
C LEU A 13 -5.49 -6.92 -16.93
N LYS A 14 -4.69 -6.79 -18.00
CA LYS A 14 -4.17 -5.51 -18.48
C LYS A 14 -5.30 -4.55 -18.87
N ASN A 15 -6.24 -4.99 -19.71
CA ASN A 15 -7.36 -4.15 -20.15
C ASN A 15 -8.35 -3.87 -19.00
N SER A 16 -8.48 -4.80 -18.05
CA SER A 16 -9.29 -4.58 -16.84
C SER A 16 -8.67 -3.52 -15.94
N LYS A 17 -7.35 -3.57 -15.70
CA LYS A 17 -6.63 -2.57 -14.92
C LYS A 17 -6.83 -1.17 -15.51
N HIS A 18 -6.69 -1.05 -16.83
CA HIS A 18 -6.96 0.19 -17.55
C HIS A 18 -8.38 0.71 -17.29
N ASP A 19 -9.41 -0.10 -17.54
CA ASP A 19 -10.81 0.33 -17.40
C ASP A 19 -11.18 0.64 -15.95
N PHE A 20 -10.67 -0.12 -14.99
CA PHE A 20 -10.89 0.16 -13.58
C PHE A 20 -10.22 1.47 -13.12
N LEU A 21 -9.06 1.82 -13.66
CA LEU A 21 -8.41 3.10 -13.36
C LEU A 21 -9.22 4.27 -13.93
N GLU A 22 -9.69 4.14 -15.17
CA GLU A 22 -10.45 5.18 -15.87
C GLU A 22 -11.83 5.39 -15.22
N TYR A 23 -12.62 4.33 -15.11
CA TYR A 23 -14.05 4.41 -14.75
C TYR A 23 -14.36 4.03 -13.30
N GLY A 24 -13.43 3.40 -12.61
CA GLY A 24 -13.68 2.78 -11.30
C GLY A 24 -14.40 1.44 -11.41
N PHE A 25 -14.40 0.69 -10.30
CA PHE A 25 -15.02 -0.62 -10.23
C PHE A 25 -16.47 -0.55 -10.68
N ASN A 26 -17.33 0.22 -10.03
CA ASN A 26 -18.77 0.25 -10.32
C ASN A 26 -19.11 0.48 -11.80
N GLN A 27 -18.50 1.48 -12.45
CA GLN A 27 -18.85 1.88 -13.81
C GLN A 27 -18.21 1.02 -14.91
N THR A 28 -17.24 0.16 -14.56
CA THR A 28 -16.57 -0.69 -15.56
C THR A 28 -17.46 -1.84 -16.04
N SER A 29 -17.54 -2.07 -17.36
CA SER A 29 -18.34 -3.15 -17.93
C SER A 29 -17.47 -4.32 -18.40
N LEU A 30 -17.82 -5.56 -18.01
CA LEU A 30 -17.16 -6.77 -18.51
C LEU A 30 -17.32 -6.94 -20.04
N ARG A 31 -18.35 -6.33 -20.65
CA ARG A 31 -18.52 -6.29 -22.11
C ARG A 31 -17.45 -5.43 -22.77
N THR A 32 -17.13 -4.28 -22.17
CA THR A 32 -16.10 -3.38 -22.69
C THR A 32 -14.72 -4.01 -22.56
N ILE A 33 -14.42 -4.62 -21.41
CA ILE A 33 -13.17 -5.37 -21.20
C ILE A 33 -13.05 -6.50 -22.23
N ALA A 34 -14.10 -7.31 -22.43
CA ALA A 34 -14.08 -8.41 -23.38
C ALA A 34 -13.76 -7.92 -24.81
N ALA A 35 -14.40 -6.84 -25.23
CA ALA A 35 -14.16 -6.23 -26.54
C ALA A 35 -12.71 -5.75 -26.68
N LYS A 36 -12.15 -5.06 -25.67
CA LYS A 36 -10.76 -4.58 -25.67
C LYS A 36 -9.74 -5.73 -25.69
N SER A 37 -10.02 -6.80 -24.94
CA SER A 37 -9.17 -8.00 -24.91
C SER A 37 -9.39 -8.96 -26.08
N SER A 38 -10.22 -8.61 -27.08
CA SER A 38 -10.54 -9.49 -28.23
C SER A 38 -11.09 -10.87 -27.83
N VAL A 39 -11.89 -10.92 -26.76
CA VAL A 39 -12.55 -12.13 -26.26
C VAL A 39 -14.05 -11.92 -26.08
N THR A 40 -14.78 -13.00 -25.78
CA THR A 40 -16.19 -12.89 -25.39
C THR A 40 -16.32 -12.72 -23.88
N VAL A 41 -17.44 -12.16 -23.41
CA VAL A 41 -17.73 -12.10 -21.96
C VAL A 41 -17.76 -13.51 -21.35
N SER A 42 -18.30 -14.49 -22.09
CA SER A 42 -18.28 -15.89 -21.66
C SER A 42 -16.85 -16.41 -21.48
N ASN A 43 -15.89 -15.93 -22.27
CA ASN A 43 -14.49 -16.30 -22.11
C ASN A 43 -13.88 -15.70 -20.84
N ILE A 44 -14.19 -14.44 -20.48
CA ILE A 44 -13.79 -13.86 -19.20
C ILE A 44 -14.28 -14.72 -18.03
N TYR A 45 -15.54 -15.19 -18.09
CA TYR A 45 -16.10 -16.04 -17.02
C TYR A 45 -15.39 -17.39 -16.86
N ASN A 46 -14.64 -17.85 -17.87
CA ASN A 46 -13.80 -19.03 -17.73
C ASN A 46 -12.53 -18.78 -16.91
N TYR A 47 -12.08 -17.52 -16.80
CA TYR A 47 -10.90 -17.11 -16.02
C TYR A 47 -11.29 -16.51 -14.65
N PHE A 48 -12.39 -15.76 -14.58
CA PHE A 48 -12.81 -15.03 -13.39
C PHE A 48 -14.32 -15.21 -13.18
N LYS A 49 -14.75 -15.71 -12.02
CA LYS A 49 -16.17 -16.09 -11.82
C LYS A 49 -17.11 -14.90 -11.90
N ASN A 50 -16.61 -13.72 -11.57
CA ASN A 50 -17.36 -12.48 -11.56
C ASN A 50 -16.39 -11.28 -11.66
N LYS A 51 -16.95 -10.06 -11.70
CA LYS A 51 -16.19 -8.82 -11.78
C LYS A 51 -15.35 -8.54 -10.52
N ASN A 52 -15.80 -8.96 -9.33
CA ASN A 52 -15.01 -8.87 -8.10
C ASN A 52 -13.77 -9.77 -8.15
N ASP A 53 -13.89 -11.00 -8.65
CA ASP A 53 -12.74 -11.91 -8.83
C ASP A 53 -11.70 -11.30 -9.79
N LEU A 54 -12.17 -10.67 -10.87
CA LEU A 54 -11.30 -9.97 -11.82
C LEU A 54 -10.61 -8.76 -11.18
N PHE A 55 -11.36 -7.93 -10.45
CA PHE A 55 -10.79 -6.77 -9.74
C PHE A 55 -9.79 -7.21 -8.67
N THR A 56 -10.12 -8.25 -7.90
CA THR A 56 -9.23 -8.88 -6.90
C THR A 56 -7.91 -9.29 -7.55
N ALA A 57 -7.96 -9.96 -8.71
CA ALA A 57 -6.75 -10.38 -9.41
C ALA A 57 -5.89 -9.20 -9.87
N VAL A 58 -6.50 -8.08 -10.27
CA VAL A 58 -5.79 -6.85 -10.65
C VAL A 58 -5.08 -6.22 -9.44
N VAL A 59 -5.74 -6.12 -8.28
CA VAL A 59 -5.18 -5.44 -7.10
C VAL A 59 -4.37 -6.35 -6.17
N SER A 60 -4.40 -7.67 -6.38
CA SER A 60 -3.75 -8.68 -5.53
C SER A 60 -2.25 -8.41 -5.26
N PRO A 61 -1.44 -7.93 -6.23
CA PRO A 61 -0.04 -7.60 -5.96
C PRO A 61 0.09 -6.55 -4.84
N ALA A 62 -0.68 -5.47 -4.89
CA ALA A 62 -0.63 -4.42 -3.88
C ALA A 62 -1.21 -4.87 -2.53
N VAL A 63 -2.30 -5.64 -2.54
CA VAL A 63 -2.87 -6.21 -1.30
C VAL A 63 -1.85 -7.09 -0.59
N SER A 64 -1.13 -7.93 -1.33
CA SER A 64 -0.09 -8.80 -0.78
C SER A 64 1.06 -7.99 -0.18
N TYR A 65 1.49 -6.93 -0.89
CA TYR A 65 2.54 -6.03 -0.44
C TYR A 65 2.14 -5.27 0.85
N ILE A 66 0.90 -4.78 0.94
CA ILE A 66 0.38 -4.14 2.16
C ILE A 66 0.40 -5.10 3.33
N ASN A 67 -0.05 -6.34 3.12
CA ASN A 67 -0.01 -7.34 4.18
C ASN A 67 1.42 -7.62 4.66
N GLU A 68 2.40 -7.68 3.76
CA GLU A 68 3.81 -7.83 4.13
C GLU A 68 4.33 -6.64 4.96
N ILE A 69 4.01 -5.41 4.55
CA ILE A 69 4.35 -4.19 5.30
C ILE A 69 3.79 -4.26 6.72
N LEU A 70 2.50 -4.60 6.86
CA LEU A 70 1.82 -4.64 8.15
C LEU A 70 2.36 -5.74 9.05
N VAL A 71 2.70 -6.92 8.52
CA VAL A 71 3.31 -8.01 9.30
C VAL A 71 4.70 -7.60 9.78
N LYS A 72 5.52 -6.98 8.91
CA LYS A 72 6.86 -6.49 9.29
C LYS A 72 6.80 -5.39 10.34
N SER A 73 5.87 -4.44 10.22
CA SER A 73 5.71 -3.38 11.22
C SER A 73 5.21 -3.91 12.57
N ALA A 74 4.41 -4.97 12.54
CA ALA A 74 3.85 -5.62 13.72
C ALA A 74 4.89 -6.47 14.49
N GLY A 75 5.81 -7.14 13.80
CA GLY A 75 6.77 -8.05 14.42
C GLY A 75 8.01 -7.40 15.05
N THR A 76 8.11 -6.08 15.08
CA THR A 76 9.36 -5.39 15.45
C THR A 76 9.34 -4.93 16.90
N ASP A 77 10.36 -5.35 17.66
CA ASP A 77 10.56 -5.02 19.06
C ASP A 77 11.45 -3.78 19.20
N PHE A 78 10.85 -2.65 19.57
CA PHE A 78 11.54 -1.37 19.69
C PHE A 78 11.95 -1.09 21.13
N HIS A 79 12.92 -1.85 21.64
CA HIS A 79 13.48 -1.60 22.97
C HIS A 79 14.42 -0.38 23.03
N GLN A 80 14.92 0.13 21.90
CA GLN A 80 15.79 1.30 21.84
C GLN A 80 15.56 2.14 20.58
N PHE A 81 14.70 3.16 20.73
CA PHE A 81 14.66 4.31 19.83
C PHE A 81 16.08 4.93 19.79
N ASP A 82 16.61 5.23 18.60
CA ASP A 82 17.98 5.71 18.31
C ASP A 82 19.14 4.69 18.33
N SER A 83 18.86 3.38 18.45
CA SER A 83 19.91 2.40 18.16
C SER A 83 20.23 2.33 16.65
N PRO A 84 21.48 2.02 16.24
CA PRO A 84 21.79 1.78 14.82
C PRO A 84 20.89 0.71 14.17
N VAL A 85 20.46 -0.27 14.95
CA VAL A 85 19.53 -1.33 14.51
C VAL A 85 18.15 -0.75 14.17
N TYR A 86 17.64 0.13 15.03
CA TYR A 86 16.39 0.86 14.77
C TYR A 86 16.47 1.71 13.51
N VAL A 87 17.55 2.48 13.35
CA VAL A 87 17.75 3.33 12.16
C VAL A 87 17.81 2.49 10.89
N GLN A 88 18.53 1.37 10.90
CA GLN A 88 18.62 0.46 9.76
C GLN A 88 17.25 -0.15 9.39
N TRP A 89 16.51 -0.64 10.39
CA TRP A 89 15.15 -1.15 10.17
C TRP A 89 14.23 -0.09 9.54
N HIS A 90 14.31 1.15 10.05
CA HIS A 90 13.52 2.26 9.51
C HIS A 90 13.88 2.58 8.06
N ILE A 91 15.18 2.55 7.72
CA ILE A 91 15.65 2.71 6.34
C ILE A 91 15.10 1.60 5.44
N GLU A 92 15.09 0.35 5.90
CA GLU A 92 14.54 -0.77 5.14
C GLU A 92 13.02 -0.67 4.97
N PHE A 93 12.32 -0.30 6.04
CA PHE A 93 10.87 -0.11 6.04
C PHE A 93 10.46 1.02 5.09
N ILE A 94 11.11 2.18 5.17
CA ILE A 94 10.78 3.31 4.30
C ILE A 94 11.14 3.03 2.84
N ASN A 95 12.21 2.25 2.58
CA ASN A 95 12.54 1.78 1.24
C ASN A 95 11.50 0.79 0.69
N MET A 96 10.91 -0.03 1.55
CA MET A 96 9.77 -0.88 1.18
C MET A 96 8.56 -0.04 0.79
N ILE A 97 8.23 1.02 1.54
CA ILE A 97 7.16 1.97 1.16
C ILE A 97 7.48 2.70 -0.16
N TYR A 98 8.71 3.18 -0.33
CA TYR A 98 9.16 3.85 -1.55
C TYR A 98 9.03 2.94 -2.79
N ARG A 99 9.50 1.69 -2.70
CA ARG A 99 9.33 0.70 -3.78
C ARG A 99 7.86 0.42 -4.03
N PHE A 100 7.05 0.32 -2.98
CA PHE A 100 5.63 0.05 -3.12
C PHE A 100 4.92 1.11 -3.95
N ILE A 101 5.16 2.39 -3.66
CA ILE A 101 4.59 3.53 -4.39
C ILE A 101 5.01 3.48 -5.87
N ASN A 102 6.28 3.21 -6.15
CA ASN A 102 6.80 3.23 -7.51
C ASN A 102 6.35 2.02 -8.36
N ILE A 103 6.23 0.84 -7.75
CA ILE A 103 5.91 -0.41 -8.47
C ILE A 103 4.39 -0.62 -8.61
N HIS A 104 3.62 -0.21 -7.59
CA HIS A 104 2.20 -0.55 -7.46
C HIS A 104 1.27 0.68 -7.39
N ARG A 105 1.70 1.82 -7.95
CA ARG A 105 0.94 3.08 -7.92
C ARG A 105 -0.50 2.92 -8.38
N ASP A 106 -0.69 2.28 -9.53
CA ASP A 106 -2.02 2.08 -10.11
C ASP A 106 -2.91 1.21 -9.22
N GLU A 107 -2.39 0.12 -8.70
CA GLU A 107 -3.10 -0.77 -7.78
C GLU A 107 -3.47 -0.05 -6.47
N LEU A 108 -2.61 0.85 -5.97
CA LEU A 108 -2.93 1.72 -4.84
C LEU A 108 -4.07 2.68 -5.14
N ILE A 109 -4.04 3.35 -6.31
CA ILE A 109 -5.15 4.20 -6.78
C ILE A 109 -6.43 3.37 -6.86
N LEU A 110 -6.33 2.14 -7.39
CA LEU A 110 -7.48 1.25 -7.52
C LEU A 110 -8.11 0.92 -6.17
N LEU A 111 -7.29 0.51 -5.20
CA LEU A 111 -7.73 0.13 -3.86
C LEU A 111 -8.32 1.31 -3.08
N PHE A 112 -7.68 2.48 -3.14
CA PHE A 112 -8.03 3.61 -2.28
C PHE A 112 -9.12 4.52 -2.86
N SER A 113 -9.19 4.64 -4.20
CA SER A 113 -10.07 5.64 -4.84
C SER A 113 -11.04 5.07 -5.89
N LYS A 114 -10.85 3.83 -6.36
CA LYS A 114 -11.65 3.25 -7.46
C LYS A 114 -12.35 1.95 -7.09
N SER A 115 -12.36 1.58 -5.82
CA SER A 115 -12.88 0.29 -5.33
C SER A 115 -14.35 0.29 -4.93
N SER A 116 -15.07 1.43 -5.02
CA SER A 116 -16.48 1.48 -4.62
C SER A 116 -17.34 0.47 -5.40
N GLY A 117 -18.18 -0.25 -4.65
CA GLY A 117 -19.02 -1.38 -5.06
C GLY A 117 -18.30 -2.73 -5.15
N SER A 118 -16.98 -2.76 -4.95
CA SER A 118 -16.22 -4.01 -4.87
C SER A 118 -16.10 -4.51 -3.42
N HIS A 119 -15.56 -5.72 -3.25
CA HIS A 119 -15.16 -6.24 -1.94
C HIS A 119 -14.09 -5.38 -1.24
N TYR A 120 -13.42 -4.47 -1.97
CA TYR A 120 -12.39 -3.58 -1.46
C TYR A 120 -12.89 -2.14 -1.18
N GLU A 121 -14.20 -1.85 -1.27
CA GLU A 121 -14.73 -0.49 -1.07
C GLU A 121 -14.28 0.15 0.25
N ASN A 122 -14.18 -0.63 1.33
CA ASN A 122 -13.77 -0.16 2.65
C ASN A 122 -12.35 -0.60 3.03
N PHE A 123 -11.47 -0.77 2.04
CA PHE A 123 -10.16 -1.39 2.24
C PHE A 123 -9.28 -0.68 3.28
N LYS A 124 -9.26 0.66 3.31
CA LYS A 124 -8.46 1.40 4.32
C LYS A 124 -8.96 1.14 5.74
N ASP A 125 -10.28 1.18 5.92
CA ASP A 125 -10.91 0.97 7.22
C ASP A 125 -10.72 -0.47 7.71
N SER A 126 -10.93 -1.47 6.83
CA SER A 126 -10.74 -2.88 7.19
C SER A 126 -9.28 -3.19 7.53
N THR A 127 -8.34 -2.60 6.79
CA THR A 127 -6.90 -2.71 7.07
C THR A 127 -6.55 -2.10 8.42
N ALA A 128 -7.02 -0.89 8.71
CA ALA A 128 -6.79 -0.21 9.99
C ALA A 128 -7.44 -0.95 11.16
N ARG A 129 -8.62 -1.54 10.97
CA ARG A 129 -9.28 -2.43 11.94
C ARG A 129 -8.41 -3.64 12.25
N SER A 130 -8.01 -4.37 11.20
CA SER A 130 -7.19 -5.58 11.35
C SER A 130 -5.87 -5.28 12.06
N TYR A 131 -5.19 -4.17 11.72
CA TYR A 131 -3.95 -3.80 12.38
C TYR A 131 -4.15 -3.44 13.86
N ALA A 132 -5.20 -2.67 14.17
CA ALA A 132 -5.51 -2.28 15.55
C ALA A 132 -5.99 -3.43 16.43
N GLU A 133 -6.69 -4.43 15.88
CA GLU A 133 -7.11 -5.64 16.60
C GLU A 133 -5.94 -6.57 16.91
N ASN A 134 -4.95 -6.64 16.02
CA ASN A 134 -3.72 -7.43 16.20
C ASN A 134 -2.63 -6.71 17.02
N SER A 135 -3.00 -5.62 17.73
CA SER A 135 -2.09 -4.70 18.44
C SER A 135 -1.41 -5.24 19.69
N GLN A 136 -1.36 -6.57 19.88
CA GLN A 136 -0.32 -7.19 20.72
C GLN A 136 1.09 -6.71 20.34
N CYS A 137 1.25 -6.35 19.06
CA CYS A 137 2.42 -5.71 18.46
C CYS A 137 2.70 -4.29 18.98
N ALA A 138 1.66 -3.49 19.26
CA ALA A 138 1.81 -2.16 19.85
C ALA A 138 2.20 -2.22 21.34
N LYS A 139 1.76 -3.27 22.05
CA LYS A 139 2.12 -3.49 23.47
C LYS A 139 3.59 -3.84 23.65
N LEU A 140 4.19 -4.62 22.73
CA LEU A 140 5.61 -5.00 22.76
C LEU A 140 6.50 -3.83 22.35
N ALA A 141 6.15 -3.14 21.24
CA ALA A 141 6.87 -1.96 20.74
C ALA A 141 6.99 -0.80 21.73
N LEU A 142 6.08 -0.69 22.71
CA LEU A 142 6.03 0.42 23.68
C LEU A 142 6.41 0.00 25.10
N SER A 143 7.21 -1.06 25.23
CA SER A 143 7.72 -1.53 26.53
C SER A 143 6.59 -1.78 27.54
N GLY A 144 5.49 -2.37 27.10
CA GLY A 144 4.34 -2.72 27.94
C GLY A 144 3.29 -1.62 28.12
N HIS A 145 3.46 -0.43 27.52
CA HIS A 145 2.42 0.58 27.53
C HIS A 145 1.30 0.21 26.57
N GLU A 146 0.07 0.15 27.07
CA GLU A 146 -1.11 -0.05 26.23
C GLU A 146 -1.45 1.23 25.47
N VAL A 147 -1.56 1.11 24.15
CA VAL A 147 -2.16 2.13 23.29
C VAL A 147 -3.59 1.72 22.98
N SER A 148 -4.50 2.69 23.02
CA SER A 148 -5.90 2.41 22.76
C SER A 148 -6.11 1.95 21.32
N TYR A 149 -7.06 1.02 21.13
CA TYR A 149 -7.54 0.62 19.80
C TYR A 149 -7.90 1.85 18.95
N PHE A 150 -8.59 2.84 19.54
CA PHE A 150 -8.97 4.07 18.86
C PHE A 150 -7.77 4.81 18.28
N PHE A 151 -6.68 4.94 19.05
CA PHE A 151 -5.46 5.57 18.56
C PHE A 151 -4.80 4.74 17.46
N MET A 152 -4.61 3.43 17.64
CA MET A 152 -3.96 2.57 16.64
C MET A 152 -4.71 2.54 15.31
N HIS A 153 -6.03 2.49 15.37
CA HIS A 153 -6.89 2.54 14.19
C HIS A 153 -6.70 3.86 13.42
N ASN A 154 -6.82 5.01 14.11
CA ASN A 154 -6.63 6.32 13.49
C ASN A 154 -5.20 6.55 13.01
N PHE A 155 -4.21 6.04 13.75
CA PHE A 155 -2.81 6.10 13.35
C PHE A 155 -2.57 5.32 12.06
N THR A 156 -3.13 4.12 11.93
CA THR A 156 -3.03 3.35 10.67
C THR A 156 -3.70 4.08 9.51
N LEU A 157 -4.88 4.66 9.74
CA LEU A 157 -5.57 5.47 8.73
C LEU A 157 -4.74 6.69 8.30
N PHE A 158 -4.01 7.34 9.22
CA PHE A 158 -3.10 8.43 8.89
C PHE A 158 -2.03 8.01 7.87
N TYR A 159 -1.38 6.85 8.06
CA TYR A 159 -0.39 6.32 7.11
C TYR A 159 -1.02 5.91 5.77
N LEU A 160 -2.18 5.26 5.80
CA LEU A 160 -2.89 4.85 4.58
C LEU A 160 -3.34 6.06 3.75
N ASN A 161 -3.81 7.12 4.42
CA ASN A 161 -4.17 8.38 3.75
C ASN A 161 -2.93 9.08 3.19
N PHE A 162 -1.79 9.05 3.89
CA PHE A 162 -0.53 9.58 3.35
C PHE A 162 -0.11 8.84 2.07
N LEU A 163 -0.18 7.50 2.10
CA LEU A 163 0.14 6.65 0.95
C LEU A 163 -0.82 6.88 -0.23
N GLU A 164 -2.11 7.04 0.05
CA GLU A 164 -3.11 7.41 -0.95
C GLU A 164 -2.78 8.76 -1.61
N ASN A 165 -2.43 9.77 -0.82
CA ASN A 165 -2.10 11.09 -1.36
C ASN A 165 -0.84 11.02 -2.24
N LEU A 166 0.18 10.25 -1.84
CA LEU A 166 1.36 10.01 -2.68
C LEU A 166 1.02 9.26 -3.98
N ALA A 167 0.08 8.31 -3.93
CA ALA A 167 -0.31 7.54 -5.10
C ALA A 167 -1.20 8.35 -6.07
N LEU A 168 -2.07 9.23 -5.56
CA LEU A 168 -3.01 9.99 -6.40
C LEU A 168 -2.37 11.15 -7.16
N HIS A 169 -1.32 11.76 -6.59
CA HIS A 169 -0.70 12.94 -7.17
C HIS A 169 0.61 12.58 -7.88
N GLU A 170 0.99 13.40 -8.85
CA GLU A 170 2.30 13.29 -9.49
C GLU A 170 3.34 14.02 -8.63
N HIS A 171 4.43 13.34 -8.37
CA HIS A 171 5.57 13.85 -7.62
C HIS A 171 6.85 13.44 -8.33
N ASP A 172 7.83 14.33 -8.35
CA ASP A 172 9.17 13.90 -8.71
C ASP A 172 9.76 13.00 -7.61
N ASP A 173 10.77 12.21 -7.99
CA ASP A 173 11.41 11.25 -7.11
C ASP A 173 12.01 11.90 -5.85
N ALA A 174 12.58 13.10 -5.99
CA ALA A 174 13.19 13.83 -4.89
C ALA A 174 12.13 14.24 -3.84
N LYS A 175 10.94 14.63 -4.28
CA LYS A 175 9.80 14.95 -3.42
C LYS A 175 9.25 13.72 -2.72
N ILE A 176 9.11 12.59 -3.40
CA ILE A 176 8.68 11.34 -2.75
C ILE A 176 9.65 10.98 -1.62
N LYS A 177 10.97 11.03 -1.90
CA LYS A 177 12.01 10.79 -0.89
C LYS A 177 11.95 11.76 0.28
N GLN A 178 11.76 13.06 -0.02
CA GLN A 178 11.59 14.10 0.99
C GLN A 178 10.39 13.79 1.91
N TYR A 179 9.21 13.53 1.35
CA TYR A 179 7.98 13.27 2.12
C TYR A 179 8.09 12.01 2.97
N LEU A 180 8.70 10.95 2.45
CA LEU A 180 8.94 9.71 3.19
C LEU A 180 9.95 9.90 4.33
N ALA A 181 10.99 10.71 4.13
CA ALA A 181 11.94 11.07 5.19
C ALA A 181 11.25 11.90 6.29
N GLU A 182 10.43 12.89 5.92
CA GLU A 182 9.64 13.69 6.86
C GLU A 182 8.67 12.82 7.69
N LEU A 183 7.95 11.90 7.03
CA LEU A 183 7.06 10.96 7.72
C LEU A 183 7.83 10.09 8.73
N THR A 184 9.03 9.63 8.36
CA THR A 184 9.87 8.81 9.22
C THR A 184 10.37 9.58 10.44
N ILE A 185 10.87 10.80 10.24
CA ILE A 185 11.31 11.67 11.36
C ILE A 185 10.14 12.03 12.28
N TYR A 186 8.97 12.36 11.71
CA TYR A 186 7.77 12.59 12.49
C TYR A 186 7.37 11.37 13.32
N SER A 187 7.45 10.16 12.75
CA SER A 187 7.12 8.92 13.45
C SER A 187 8.03 8.65 14.65
N HIS A 188 9.24 9.19 14.63
CA HIS A 188 10.26 9.00 15.66
C HIS A 188 10.10 9.98 16.84
N GLY A 189 9.91 11.28 16.58
CA GLY A 189 9.91 12.32 17.62
C GLY A 189 8.84 13.39 17.47
N GLY A 190 7.84 13.15 16.64
CA GLY A 190 6.78 14.11 16.33
C GLY A 190 7.32 15.37 15.64
N PHE A 191 6.61 16.48 15.79
CA PHE A 191 6.97 17.74 15.13
C PHE A 191 8.30 18.33 15.61
N ASN A 192 8.69 18.11 16.86
CA ASN A 192 9.96 18.64 17.38
C ASN A 192 11.16 18.08 16.61
N ALA A 193 11.12 16.79 16.23
CA ALA A 193 12.16 16.16 15.43
C ALA A 193 12.24 16.73 14.00
N LEU A 194 11.15 17.30 13.46
CA LEU A 194 11.15 17.95 12.15
C LEU A 194 11.71 19.38 12.17
N ILE A 195 11.68 20.06 13.32
CA ILE A 195 12.19 21.44 13.47
C ILE A 195 13.71 21.47 13.32
N GLU A 196 14.39 20.39 13.71
CA GLU A 196 15.81 20.17 13.46
C GLU A 196 16.07 19.78 12.00
N GLN A 197 15.62 20.61 11.05
CA GLN A 197 15.87 20.42 9.63
C GLN A 197 17.40 20.32 9.41
N ASN A 198 17.86 19.15 8.95
CA ASN A 198 19.26 18.70 8.85
C ASN A 198 19.82 17.92 10.06
N SER A 199 19.00 17.28 10.87
CA SER A 199 19.52 16.26 11.79
C SER A 199 20.30 15.19 11.00
N PRO A 200 21.40 14.64 11.54
CA PRO A 200 22.15 13.57 10.89
C PRO A 200 21.26 12.40 10.47
N LEU A 201 20.24 12.09 11.29
CA LEU A 201 19.24 11.06 11.00
C LEU A 201 18.39 11.38 9.78
N TYR A 202 17.91 12.62 9.63
CA TYR A 202 17.13 13.03 8.45
C TYR A 202 17.95 12.87 7.17
N LEU A 203 19.20 13.36 7.15
CA LEU A 203 20.07 13.25 5.99
C LEU A 203 20.45 11.80 5.70
N GLN A 204 20.66 10.98 6.72
CA GLN A 204 20.94 9.56 6.56
C GLN A 204 19.75 8.84 5.91
N ILE A 205 18.53 9.05 6.41
CA ILE A 205 17.31 8.47 5.84
C ILE A 205 17.10 8.95 4.41
N LEU A 206 17.12 10.27 4.18
CA LEU A 206 16.89 10.86 2.86
C LEU A 206 17.86 10.30 1.81
N ASN A 207 19.14 10.17 2.16
CA ASN A 207 20.16 9.63 1.26
C ASN A 207 20.03 8.12 1.04
N ALA A 208 19.43 7.39 1.97
CA ALA A 208 19.26 5.93 1.88
C ALA A 208 18.01 5.51 1.09
N ILE A 209 17.00 6.38 0.95
CA ILE A 209 15.78 6.05 0.20
C ILE A 209 16.09 5.90 -1.30
N GLY A 210 15.67 4.77 -1.87
CA GLY A 210 15.82 4.44 -3.29
C GLY A 210 17.23 4.01 -3.69
N ARG A 211 18.14 3.79 -2.75
CA ARG A 211 19.41 3.09 -3.02
C ARG A 211 19.20 1.59 -2.83
N GLU A 212 19.59 0.79 -3.81
CA GLU A 212 19.65 -0.66 -3.64
C GLU A 212 20.71 -1.00 -2.58
N SER A 213 20.34 -1.83 -1.60
CA SER A 213 21.22 -2.40 -0.60
C SER A 213 22.10 -3.49 -1.20
#